data_AF-A0A950SZ98-F1
#
_entry.id   AF-A0A950SZ98-F1
#
_cell.length_a   1.000
_cell.length_b   1.000
_cell.length_c   1.000
_cell.angle_alpha   90.00
_cell.angle_beta   90.00
_cell.angle_gamma   90.00
#
_symmetry.space_group_name_H-M   'P 1'
#
loop_
_entity.id
_entity.type
_entity.pdbx_description
1 polymer ?
#
loop_
_entity_poly.entity_id
_entity_poly.type
_entity_poly.pdbx_seq_one_letter_code
_entity_poly.pdbx_strand_id
1 'polypeptide(L)'
;MTIAIRVFQWITGLAGLGALLLGLIYWIANISFITLHMLFGFTLTLSLLGLSILMLFIGHMRIWGVVGIVYALIVPLFGLRQMTLLAGDLHWMIRTLHLLVGIGAMALAGIMAQRYTRFKEQGQVAAQ
;
A
#
# COMPACT_ATOMS: atom_id res chain seq x y z
N MET A 1 18.95 -4.55 6.67
CA MET A 1 17.91 -3.66 6.12
C MET A 1 17.47 -4.02 4.69
N THR A 2 18.36 -4.34 3.75
CA THR A 2 17.98 -4.68 2.35
C THR A 2 17.03 -5.87 2.24
N ILE A 3 17.28 -6.96 2.97
CA ILE A 3 16.41 -8.16 2.95
C ILE A 3 15.01 -7.78 3.43
N ALA A 4 14.89 -7.06 4.56
CA ALA A 4 13.60 -6.61 5.09
C ALA A 4 12.81 -5.77 4.09
N ILE A 5 13.46 -4.82 3.41
CA ILE A 5 12.81 -3.98 2.38
C ILE A 5 12.31 -4.83 1.21
N ARG A 6 13.10 -5.81 0.74
CA ARG A 6 12.66 -6.74 -0.31
C ARG A 6 11.47 -7.60 0.14
N VAL A 7 11.49 -8.11 1.36
CA VAL A 7 10.37 -8.88 1.93
C VAL A 7 9.11 -8.03 1.96
N PHE A 8 9.17 -6.81 2.49
CA PHE A 8 8.02 -5.90 2.48
C PHE A 8 7.55 -5.55 1.07
N GLN A 9 8.46 -5.36 0.11
CA GLN A 9 8.10 -5.11 -1.30
C GLN A 9 7.34 -6.29 -1.91
N TRP A 10 7.80 -7.53 -1.68
CA TRP A 10 7.09 -8.72 -2.16
C TRP A 10 5.72 -8.87 -1.51
N ILE A 11 5.62 -8.70 -0.19
CA ILE A 11 4.36 -8.82 0.53
C ILE A 11 3.38 -7.73 0.07
N THR A 12 3.80 -6.46 -0.02
CA THR A 12 2.94 -5.38 -0.53
C THR A 12 2.48 -5.63 -1.96
N GLY A 13 3.33 -6.17 -2.83
CA GLY A 13 2.96 -6.55 -4.19
C GLY A 13 1.88 -7.63 -4.26
N LEU A 14 2.10 -8.77 -3.58
CA LEU A 14 1.16 -9.89 -3.56
C LEU A 14 -0.14 -9.54 -2.84
N ALA A 15 -0.04 -8.90 -1.67
CA ALA A 15 -1.19 -8.48 -0.89
C ALA A 15 -2.04 -7.43 -1.63
N GLY A 16 -1.39 -6.44 -2.25
CA GLY A 16 -2.07 -5.42 -3.03
C GLY A 16 -2.77 -5.98 -4.26
N LEU A 17 -2.10 -6.85 -5.02
CA LEU A 17 -2.71 -7.50 -6.19
C LEU A 17 -3.91 -8.35 -5.79
N GLY A 18 -3.80 -9.15 -4.72
CA GLY A 18 -4.93 -9.94 -4.23
C GLY A 18 -6.10 -9.08 -3.77
N ALA A 19 -5.85 -8.01 -3.00
CA ALA A 19 -6.88 -7.07 -2.59
C ALA A 19 -7.57 -6.41 -3.80
N LEU A 20 -6.79 -5.97 -4.80
CA LEU A 20 -7.30 -5.34 -6.02
C LEU A 20 -8.20 -6.28 -6.81
N LEU A 21 -7.76 -7.53 -7.03
CA LEU A 21 -8.54 -8.52 -7.78
C LEU A 21 -9.84 -8.86 -7.04
N LEU A 22 -9.79 -9.11 -5.73
CA LEU A 22 -10.99 -9.40 -4.94
C LEU A 22 -11.96 -8.21 -4.90
N GLY A 23 -11.45 -6.98 -4.84
CA GLY A 23 -12.25 -5.76 -4.89
C GLY A 23 -12.96 -5.58 -6.24
N LEU A 24 -12.26 -5.84 -7.35
CA LEU A 24 -12.83 -5.79 -8.69
C LEU A 24 -13.86 -6.91 -8.93
N ILE A 25 -13.60 -8.13 -8.44
CA ILE A 25 -14.57 -9.24 -8.49
C ILE A 25 -15.86 -8.84 -7.78
N TYR A 26 -15.76 -8.26 -6.58
CA TYR A 26 -16.93 -7.77 -5.86
C TYR A 26 -17.65 -6.64 -6.61
N TRP A 27 -16.91 -5.67 -7.17
CA TRP A 27 -17.52 -4.54 -7.86
C TRP A 27 -18.22 -4.95 -9.17
N ILE A 28 -17.59 -5.77 -10.01
CA ILE A 28 -18.07 -6.09 -11.35
C ILE A 28 -19.05 -7.26 -11.34
N ALA A 29 -18.73 -8.33 -10.61
CA ALA A 29 -19.47 -9.58 -10.65
C ALA A 29 -20.40 -9.77 -9.43
N ASN A 30 -20.36 -8.86 -8.44
CA ASN A 30 -21.13 -8.93 -7.21
C ASN A 30 -20.89 -10.23 -6.41
N ILE A 31 -19.72 -10.86 -6.58
CA ILE A 31 -19.30 -12.06 -5.84
C ILE A 31 -18.53 -11.61 -4.59
N SER A 32 -18.99 -12.01 -3.41
CA SER A 32 -18.46 -11.51 -2.14
C SER A 32 -17.34 -12.40 -1.57
N PHE A 33 -16.15 -11.82 -1.47
CA PHE A 33 -15.00 -12.35 -0.73
C PHE A 33 -14.45 -11.31 0.24
N ILE A 34 -15.32 -10.56 0.90
CA ILE A 34 -14.93 -9.35 1.64
C ILE A 34 -13.94 -9.63 2.78
N THR A 35 -14.06 -10.75 3.48
CA THR A 35 -13.11 -11.15 4.52
C THR A 35 -11.70 -11.35 3.97
N LEU A 36 -11.58 -12.00 2.81
CA LEU A 36 -10.29 -12.18 2.14
C LEU A 36 -9.77 -10.84 1.59
N HIS A 37 -10.62 -10.02 0.99
CA HIS A 37 -10.23 -8.68 0.54
C HIS A 37 -9.67 -7.83 1.70
N MET A 38 -10.33 -7.84 2.86
CA MET A 38 -9.86 -7.15 4.06
C MET A 38 -8.54 -7.73 4.58
N LEU A 39 -8.39 -9.06 4.60
CA LEU A 39 -7.13 -9.69 5.01
C LEU A 39 -5.97 -9.21 4.14
N PHE A 40 -6.12 -9.28 2.81
CA PHE A 40 -5.12 -8.80 1.86
C PHE A 40 -4.88 -7.28 2.00
N GLY A 41 -5.95 -6.50 2.19
CA GLY A 41 -5.88 -5.06 2.44
C GLY A 41 -5.08 -4.71 3.71
N PHE A 42 -5.34 -5.39 4.83
CA PHE A 42 -4.59 -5.20 6.07
C PHE A 42 -3.14 -5.66 5.94
N THR A 43 -2.88 -6.78 5.26
CA THR A 43 -1.52 -7.24 4.98
C THR A 43 -0.75 -6.21 4.15
N LEU A 44 -1.38 -5.61 3.13
CA LEU A 44 -0.80 -4.52 2.35
C LEU A 44 -0.45 -3.32 3.25
N THR A 45 -1.39 -2.86 4.09
CA THR A 45 -1.22 -1.63 4.86
C THR A 45 -0.23 -1.81 6.00
N LEU A 46 -0.20 -2.97 6.66
CA LEU A 46 0.80 -3.29 7.68
C LEU A 46 2.21 -3.42 7.07
N SER A 47 2.31 -3.98 5.86
CA SER A 47 3.59 -4.08 5.17
C SER A 47 4.09 -2.71 4.71
N LEU A 48 3.20 -1.86 4.21
CA LEU A 48 3.51 -0.46 3.91
C LEU A 48 3.95 0.28 5.18
N LEU A 49 3.25 0.09 6.31
CA LEU A 49 3.62 0.68 7.59
C LEU A 49 5.03 0.25 8.03
N GLY A 50 5.34 -1.05 7.96
CA GLY A 50 6.67 -1.59 8.28
C GLY A 50 7.76 -1.00 7.39
N LEU A 51 7.53 -0.94 6.07
CA LEU A 51 8.45 -0.31 5.12
C LEU A 51 8.65 1.18 5.44
N SER A 52 7.57 1.88 5.78
CA SER A 52 7.58 3.31 6.12
C SER A 52 8.37 3.60 7.40
N ILE A 53 8.22 2.75 8.42
CA ILE A 53 9.00 2.82 9.66
C ILE A 53 10.49 2.64 9.35
N LEU A 54 10.86 1.68 8.49
CA LEU A 54 12.26 1.51 8.07
C LEU A 54 12.83 2.77 7.40
N MET A 55 12.04 3.48 6.59
CA MET A 55 12.49 4.72 5.94
C MET A 55 12.80 5.85 6.94
N LEU A 56 12.20 5.86 8.13
CA LEU A 56 12.49 6.86 9.16
C LEU A 56 13.93 6.79 9.68
N PHE A 57 14.55 5.61 9.60
CA PHE A 57 15.93 5.40 10.01
C PHE A 57 16.96 5.77 8.93
N ILE A 58 16.50 6.24 7.77
CA ILE A 58 17.36 6.63 6.64
C ILE A 58 17.19 8.13 6.42
N GLY A 59 18.23 8.92 6.72
CA GLY A 59 18.16 10.39 6.83
C GLY A 59 17.38 11.09 5.71
N HIS A 60 17.77 10.89 4.45
CA HIS A 60 17.14 11.52 3.28
C HIS A 60 15.79 10.88 2.86
N MET A 61 15.38 9.77 3.49
CA MET A 61 14.12 9.08 3.18
C MET A 61 13.03 9.31 4.24
N ARG A 62 13.32 10.01 5.33
CA ARG A 62 12.37 10.26 6.44
C ARG A 62 11.02 10.79 5.98
N ILE A 63 11.01 11.73 5.02
CA ILE A 63 9.77 12.30 4.50
C ILE A 63 8.88 11.24 3.85
N TRP A 64 9.47 10.29 3.14
CA TRP A 64 8.75 9.17 2.54
C TRP A 64 8.21 8.21 3.60
N GLY A 65 8.96 8.00 4.69
CA GLY A 65 8.48 7.25 5.85
C GLY A 65 7.25 7.88 6.49
N VAL A 66 7.25 9.20 6.71
CA VAL A 66 6.08 9.91 7.28
C VAL A 66 4.88 9.83 6.34
N VAL A 67 5.06 10.10 5.05
CA VAL A 67 3.99 9.99 4.04
C VAL A 67 3.43 8.57 4.00
N GLY A 68 4.29 7.56 4.04
CA GLY A 68 3.89 6.15 4.04
C GLY A 68 3.10 5.74 5.29
N ILE A 69 3.47 6.23 6.47
CA ILE A 69 2.71 6.00 7.71
C ILE A 69 1.31 6.59 7.60
N VAL A 70 1.20 7.85 7.18
CA VAL A 70 -0.10 8.52 6.99
C VAL A 70 -0.95 7.72 6.01
N TYR A 71 -0.37 7.33 4.88
CA TYR A 71 -1.08 6.58 3.85
C TYR A 71 -1.53 5.19 4.33
N ALA A 72 -0.68 4.48 5.08
CA ALA A 72 -0.98 3.17 5.66
C ALA A 72 -2.16 3.21 6.64
N LEU A 73 -2.44 4.36 7.25
CA LEU A 73 -3.62 4.56 8.11
C LEU A 73 -4.86 4.98 7.31
N ILE A 74 -4.69 5.82 6.28
CA ILE A 74 -5.80 6.28 5.43
C ILE A 74 -6.51 5.09 4.75
N VAL A 75 -5.75 4.15 4.17
CA VAL A 75 -6.31 3.02 3.42
C VAL A 75 -7.32 2.19 4.23
N PRO A 76 -7.00 1.66 5.43
CA PRO A 76 -7.95 0.86 6.20
C PRO A 76 -9.09 1.71 6.79
N LEU A 77 -8.80 2.95 7.23
CA LEU A 77 -9.85 3.86 7.73
C LEU A 77 -10.90 4.15 6.66
N PHE A 78 -10.46 4.37 5.42
CA PHE A 78 -11.34 4.61 4.30
C PHE A 78 -12.08 3.32 3.87
N GLY A 79 -11.36 2.20 3.76
CA GLY A 79 -11.94 0.90 3.40
C GLY A 79 -13.03 0.41 4.34
N LEU A 80 -12.80 0.51 5.66
CA LEU A 80 -13.78 0.10 6.68
C LEU A 80 -15.07 0.92 6.65
N ARG A 81 -15.00 2.16 6.16
CA ARG A 81 -16.14 3.06 6.02
C ARG A 81 -16.73 3.06 4.60
N GLN A 82 -16.11 2.36 3.65
CA GLN A 82 -16.49 2.42 2.24
C GLN A 82 -17.98 2.17 2.06
N MET A 83 -18.52 1.12 2.69
CA MET A 83 -19.91 0.68 2.50
C MET A 83 -20.96 1.66 3.01
N THR A 84 -20.60 2.57 3.92
CA THR A 84 -21.54 3.55 4.50
C THR A 84 -21.41 4.94 3.88
N LEU A 85 -20.30 5.22 3.17
CA LEU A 85 -20.08 6.49 2.49
C LEU A 85 -20.85 6.54 1.17
N LEU A 86 -21.63 7.62 0.98
CA LEU A 86 -22.41 7.90 -0.23
C LEU A 86 -23.15 6.67 -0.79
N ALA A 87 -23.83 5.92 0.08
CA ALA A 87 -24.62 4.77 -0.34
C ALA A 87 -25.73 5.18 -1.34
N GLY A 88 -26.03 4.31 -2.31
CA GLY A 88 -26.96 4.59 -3.41
C GLY A 88 -26.25 4.89 -4.73
N ASP A 89 -26.85 5.74 -5.56
CA ASP A 89 -26.42 5.94 -6.96
C ASP A 89 -25.02 6.53 -7.11
N LEU A 90 -24.53 7.26 -6.11
CA LEU A 90 -23.19 7.87 -6.12
C LEU A 90 -22.11 6.97 -5.51
N HIS A 91 -22.46 5.77 -5.04
CA HIS A 91 -21.55 4.91 -4.31
C HIS A 91 -20.37 4.39 -5.18
N TRP A 92 -20.54 4.36 -6.50
CA TRP A 92 -19.45 4.04 -7.44
C TRP A 92 -18.26 5.01 -7.32
N MET A 93 -18.49 6.28 -6.93
CA MET A 93 -17.42 7.26 -6.71
C MET A 93 -16.54 6.83 -5.54
N ILE A 94 -17.15 6.36 -4.45
CA ILE A 94 -16.44 5.86 -3.27
C ILE A 94 -15.65 4.59 -3.60
N ARG A 95 -16.24 3.67 -4.39
CA ARG A 95 -15.53 2.48 -4.88
C ARG A 95 -14.31 2.84 -5.74
N THR A 96 -14.47 3.81 -6.63
CA THR A 96 -13.38 4.29 -7.50
C THR A 96 -12.27 4.94 -6.67
N LEU A 97 -12.63 5.82 -5.72
CA LEU A 97 -11.67 6.42 -4.80
C LEU A 97 -10.94 5.37 -3.98
N HIS A 98 -11.64 4.32 -3.50
CA HIS A 98 -11.01 3.29 -2.70
C HIS A 98 -10.02 2.47 -3.52
N LEU A 99 -10.38 2.13 -4.75
CA LEU A 99 -9.49 1.50 -5.70
C LEU A 99 -8.24 2.35 -5.95
N LEU A 100 -8.41 3.65 -6.22
CA LEU A 100 -7.28 4.58 -6.45
C LEU A 100 -6.40 4.71 -5.19
N VAL A 101 -7.00 4.80 -4.01
CA VAL A 101 -6.28 4.83 -2.73
C VAL A 101 -5.48 3.53 -2.53
N GLY A 102 -6.07 2.36 -2.83
CA GLY A 102 -5.37 1.08 -2.79
C GLY A 102 -4.19 0.99 -3.76
N ILE A 103 -4.37 1.41 -5.02
CA ILE A 103 -3.29 1.48 -6.02
C ILE A 103 -2.19 2.44 -5.57
N GLY A 104 -2.55 3.59 -5.00
CA GLY A 104 -1.59 4.54 -4.46
C GLY A 104 -0.74 3.95 -3.32
N ALA A 105 -1.30 3.06 -2.49
CA ALA A 105 -0.55 2.35 -1.45
C ALA A 105 0.53 1.45 -2.07
N MET A 106 0.18 0.70 -3.11
CA MET A 106 1.10 -0.16 -3.84
C MET A 106 2.19 0.65 -4.53
N ALA A 107 1.82 1.74 -5.19
CA ALA A 107 2.76 2.63 -5.87
C ALA A 107 3.74 3.26 -4.87
N LEU A 108 3.26 3.73 -3.72
CA LEU A 108 4.09 4.33 -2.67
C LEU A 108 5.09 3.32 -2.09
N ALA A 109 4.67 2.07 -1.84
CA ALA A 109 5.57 0.99 -1.43
C ALA A 109 6.68 0.75 -2.48
N GLY A 110 6.31 0.68 -3.76
CA GLY A 110 7.26 0.53 -4.86
C GLY A 110 8.26 1.68 -4.97
N ILE A 111 7.79 2.93 -4.87
CA ILE A 111 8.63 4.13 -4.90
C ILE A 111 9.66 4.12 -3.76
N MET A 112 9.25 3.80 -2.53
CA MET A 112 10.17 3.73 -1.38
C MET A 112 11.23 2.65 -1.57
N ALA A 113 10.84 1.45 -2.00
CA ALA A 113 11.78 0.35 -2.26
C ALA A 113 12.78 0.68 -3.36
N GLN A 114 12.33 1.31 -4.45
CA GLN A 114 13.20 1.75 -5.55
C GLN A 114 14.18 2.84 -5.11
N ARG A 115 13.69 3.86 -4.39
CA ARG A 115 14.55 4.94 -3.86
C ARG A 115 15.62 4.38 -2.92
N TYR A 116 15.27 3.43 -2.06
CA TYR A 116 16.24 2.77 -1.18
C TYR A 116 17.33 2.03 -1.97
N THR A 117 16.94 1.32 -3.04
CA THR A 117 17.87 0.56 -3.87
C THR A 117 18.88 1.48 -4.56
N ARG A 118 18.41 2.58 -5.15
CA ARG A 118 19.27 3.61 -5.77
C ARG A 118 20.22 4.26 -4.78
N PHE A 119 19.75 4.57 -3.57
CA PHE A 119 20.62 5.10 -2.51
C PHE A 119 21.76 4.14 -2.17
N LYS A 120 21.46 2.84 -2.05
CA LYS A 120 22.47 1.82 -1.74
C LYS A 120 23.51 1.71 -2.87
N GLU A 121 23.08 1.71 -4.12
CA GLU A 121 23.96 1.64 -5.29
C GLU A 121 24.93 2.83 -5.34
N GLN A 122 24.43 4.06 -5.11
CA GLN A 122 25.25 5.27 -5.08
C GLN A 122 26.30 5.23 -3.96
N GLY A 123 25.93 4.76 -2.77
CA GLY A 123 26.87 4.59 -1.66
C GLY A 123 27.96 3.56 -1.92
N GLN A 124 27.68 2.53 -2.73
CA GLN A 124 28.69 1.55 -3.14
C GLN A 124 29.66 2.09 -4.19
N VAL A 125 29.17 2.91 -5.13
CA VAL A 125 30.02 3.58 -6.13
C VAL A 125 30.95 4.61 -5.48
N ALA A 126 30.47 5.38 -4.50
CA ALA A 126 31.29 6.37 -3.80
C ALA A 126 32.37 5.77 -2.86
N ALA A 127 32.28 4.48 -2.55
CA ALA A 127 33.22 3.77 -1.69
C ALA A 127 34.29 2.96 -2.47
N GLN A 128 34.20 2.95 -3.81
CA GLN A 128 35.18 2.36 -4.73
C GLN A 128 36.13 3.44 -5.24
#